data_AF-A0AAJ0G2K5-F1
#
_entry.id   AF-A0AAJ0G2K5-F1
#
_cell.length_a   1.000
_cell.length_b   1.000
_cell.length_c   1.000
_cell.angle_alpha   90.00
_cell.angle_beta   90.00
_cell.angle_gamma   90.00
#
_symmetry.space_group_name_H-M   'P 1'
#
loop_
_entity.id
_entity.type
_entity.pdbx_description
1 polymer ?
#
loop_
_entity_poly.entity_id
_entity_poly.type
_entity_poly.pdbx_seq_one_letter_code
_entity_poly.pdbx_strand_id
1 'polypeptide(L)'
;MLSGIIIELLQSEAKSSGSPHLIMRSLLSLSVLAAALMSALVVDAAQTHNIEVSAEDAEAHACGEKCRRILQVTNQEDNRTVGDLYNYDFYSTAPGFDPDSKKHRPGALLTAERLHSENVDIDAGTTIFRIQYVSRDEHNQSIPATAFIAFPYTSHAQRVQAHKAKRNVYRLAAFAHGTIGLYAGCAPSNAPSLFDYSTWQAAVARGYAVVATDYAGLGNNYTTHKYLSMPLHANDIYYAVQAARKMFPRWFTDEWVSFGHSQGGGAVWKLAESDHVKDDVNYLGTVALAPATYFIDMFVDNIYTFKPGYLPFLPTAAARFMPSYKPKVLSYLMEQRLELAEKHQLCASAMLGLTADVPRNNLLVRGRKLWRQIGWLREWQMAVSPAQSKAKLRGPMMVVQGLSDTAVLHDTTRKAWDTSCSAGNYVHLREYPGQEHSPVVQAAAAEWLGFMDDLFDRTTQWGEDPTEQTKKGEKTKKEEKTKKDEKTKKEEKTKTEEKTKTETLTKRKTDRCSVVRRQSANMVTVKQPPEGGEELQRAIRSILDDKTLPN
;
A
#
# COMPACT_ATOMS: atom_id res chain seq x y z
N MET A 1 31.46 -5.71 -20.70
CA MET A 1 32.66 -6.54 -20.46
C MET A 1 32.62 -7.85 -21.26
N LEU A 2 31.51 -8.61 -21.27
CA LEU A 2 31.36 -9.82 -22.10
C LEU A 2 31.48 -9.56 -23.61
N SER A 3 30.99 -8.42 -24.11
CA SER A 3 31.11 -8.03 -25.52
C SER A 3 32.55 -7.81 -25.98
N GLY A 4 33.43 -7.30 -25.10
CA GLY A 4 34.84 -7.06 -25.42
C GLY A 4 35.66 -8.35 -25.52
N ILE A 5 35.40 -9.30 -24.61
CA ILE A 5 36.10 -10.60 -24.57
C ILE A 5 35.73 -11.47 -25.78
N ILE A 6 34.47 -11.41 -26.23
CA ILE A 6 34.00 -12.12 -27.42
C ILE A 6 34.66 -11.56 -28.69
N ILE A 7 34.85 -10.24 -28.78
CA ILE A 7 35.50 -9.61 -29.95
C ILE A 7 37.00 -9.97 -30.04
N GLU A 8 37.72 -10.03 -28.90
CA GLU A 8 39.14 -10.44 -28.90
C GLU A 8 39.34 -11.92 -29.25
N LEU A 9 38.45 -12.80 -28.80
CA LEU A 9 38.47 -14.23 -29.19
C LEU A 9 38.18 -14.43 -30.69
N LEU A 10 37.25 -13.64 -31.25
CA LEU A 10 36.91 -13.70 -32.68
C LEU A 10 38.04 -13.17 -33.58
N GLN A 11 38.80 -12.16 -33.14
CA GLN A 11 39.97 -11.66 -33.87
C GLN A 11 41.16 -12.64 -33.86
N SER A 12 41.27 -13.46 -32.81
CA SER A 12 42.27 -14.53 -32.69
C SER A 12 42.01 -15.68 -33.68
N GLU A 13 40.76 -16.15 -33.79
CA GLU A 13 40.38 -17.24 -34.71
C GLU A 13 40.34 -16.81 -36.19
N ALA A 14 40.04 -15.55 -36.48
CA ALA A 14 40.02 -15.04 -37.86
C ALA A 14 41.41 -15.01 -38.51
N LYS A 15 42.50 -14.94 -37.73
CA LYS A 15 43.88 -14.95 -38.24
C LYS A 15 44.40 -16.33 -38.64
N SER A 16 43.75 -17.43 -38.23
CA SER A 16 44.27 -18.79 -38.44
C SER A 16 43.67 -19.55 -39.63
N SER A 17 42.52 -19.14 -40.17
CA SER A 17 41.72 -20.02 -41.05
C SER A 17 41.66 -19.67 -42.54
N GLY A 18 42.28 -18.57 -43.00
CA GLY A 18 42.63 -18.35 -44.41
C GLY A 18 41.51 -18.44 -45.48
N SER A 19 40.23 -18.44 -45.13
CA SER A 19 39.13 -18.58 -46.08
C SER A 19 37.96 -17.63 -45.78
N PRO A 20 37.78 -16.56 -46.58
CA PRO A 20 36.78 -15.52 -46.32
C PRO A 20 35.32 -16.03 -46.39
N HIS A 21 35.06 -17.12 -47.12
CA HIS A 21 33.73 -17.72 -47.22
C HIS A 21 33.28 -18.48 -45.97
N LEU A 22 34.20 -19.08 -45.20
CA LEU A 22 33.85 -19.72 -43.93
C LEU A 22 33.55 -18.67 -42.85
N ILE A 23 34.31 -17.57 -42.84
CA ILE A 23 34.15 -16.46 -41.88
C ILE A 23 32.76 -15.82 -42.03
N MET A 24 32.31 -15.57 -43.26
CA MET A 24 30.99 -14.96 -43.50
C MET A 24 29.84 -15.88 -43.08
N ARG A 25 29.96 -17.20 -43.30
CA ARG A 25 28.95 -18.18 -42.86
C ARG A 25 28.89 -18.34 -41.35
N SER A 26 30.04 -18.34 -40.66
CA SER A 26 30.10 -18.38 -39.19
C SER A 26 29.56 -17.10 -38.55
N LEU A 27 29.85 -15.92 -39.12
CA LEU A 27 29.30 -14.65 -38.63
C LEU A 27 27.78 -14.55 -38.84
N LEU A 28 27.26 -15.00 -39.98
CA LEU A 28 25.82 -15.06 -40.23
C LEU A 28 25.12 -16.04 -39.28
N SER A 29 25.67 -17.23 -39.06
CA SER A 29 25.07 -18.21 -38.15
C SER A 29 25.15 -17.79 -36.68
N LEU A 30 26.23 -17.13 -36.23
CA LEU A 30 26.29 -16.52 -34.89
C LEU A 30 25.39 -15.30 -34.73
N SER A 31 25.18 -14.49 -35.79
CA SER A 31 24.24 -13.36 -35.73
C SER A 31 22.79 -13.84 -35.64
N VAL A 32 22.44 -14.96 -36.30
CA VAL A 32 21.14 -15.62 -36.16
C VAL A 32 21.00 -16.27 -34.79
N LEU A 33 22.06 -16.86 -34.23
CA LEU A 33 22.04 -17.40 -32.87
C LEU A 33 21.92 -16.30 -31.81
N ALA A 34 22.61 -15.17 -31.99
CA ALA A 34 22.52 -14.01 -31.10
C ALA A 34 21.16 -13.32 -31.22
N ALA A 35 20.59 -13.22 -32.41
CA ALA A 35 19.21 -12.76 -32.61
C ALA A 35 18.21 -13.74 -31.97
N ALA A 36 18.39 -15.05 -32.11
CA ALA A 36 17.55 -16.06 -31.47
C ALA A 36 17.69 -16.08 -29.93
N LEU A 37 18.89 -15.82 -29.39
CA LEU A 37 19.15 -15.66 -27.96
C LEU A 37 18.62 -14.33 -27.41
N MET A 38 18.60 -13.26 -28.22
CA MET A 38 17.93 -12.00 -27.89
C MET A 38 16.39 -12.15 -27.95
N SER A 39 15.86 -12.95 -28.88
CA SER A 39 14.45 -13.33 -28.94
C SER A 39 14.03 -14.25 -27.79
N ALA A 40 14.97 -15.04 -27.23
CA ALA A 40 14.72 -15.91 -26.07
C ALA A 40 14.80 -15.18 -24.71
N LEU A 41 15.11 -13.89 -24.70
CA LEU A 41 15.00 -13.01 -23.53
C LEU A 41 13.86 -11.98 -23.65
N VAL A 42 12.94 -12.20 -24.59
CA VAL A 42 11.65 -11.52 -24.55
C VAL A 42 10.87 -12.19 -23.42
N VAL A 43 10.93 -11.59 -22.23
CA VAL A 43 9.90 -11.80 -21.20
C VAL A 43 8.57 -11.61 -21.93
N ASP A 44 7.68 -12.60 -21.83
CA ASP A 44 6.38 -12.63 -22.53
C ASP A 44 5.47 -11.56 -21.89
N ALA A 45 5.77 -10.30 -22.17
CA ALA A 45 5.13 -9.14 -21.57
C ALA A 45 3.86 -8.83 -22.37
N ALA A 46 2.75 -9.39 -21.92
CA ALA A 46 1.42 -9.08 -22.43
C ALA A 46 0.67 -8.12 -21.50
N GLN A 47 -0.22 -7.33 -22.08
CA GLN A 47 -1.10 -6.41 -21.36
C GLN A 47 -2.13 -7.23 -20.56
N THR A 48 -2.09 -7.15 -19.23
CA THR A 48 -3.00 -7.88 -18.31
C THR A 48 -4.16 -7.05 -17.76
N HIS A 49 -4.10 -5.75 -17.97
CA HIS A 49 -5.02 -4.78 -17.42
C HIS A 49 -5.31 -3.69 -18.46
N ASN A 50 -6.46 -3.04 -18.33
CA ASN A 50 -6.94 -2.05 -19.29
C ASN A 50 -6.87 -2.53 -20.74
N ILE A 51 -7.17 -3.81 -20.97
CA ILE A 51 -7.13 -4.45 -22.28
C ILE A 51 -7.95 -3.60 -23.26
N GLU A 52 -7.47 -3.48 -24.50
CA GLU A 52 -8.08 -2.60 -25.49
C GLU A 52 -9.57 -2.92 -25.69
N VAL A 53 -10.41 -1.91 -25.49
CA VAL A 53 -11.85 -2.00 -25.68
C VAL A 53 -12.20 -1.64 -27.12
N SER A 54 -12.64 -2.63 -27.92
CA SER A 54 -13.11 -2.38 -29.29
C SER A 54 -14.43 -1.59 -29.28
N ALA A 55 -14.71 -0.87 -30.37
CA ALA A 55 -15.96 -0.11 -30.49
C ALA A 55 -17.20 -1.00 -30.42
N GLU A 56 -17.16 -2.16 -31.08
CA GLU A 56 -18.24 -3.17 -31.06
C GLU A 56 -18.50 -3.67 -29.63
N ASP A 57 -17.43 -3.97 -28.88
CA ASP A 57 -17.55 -4.48 -27.52
C ASP A 57 -18.02 -3.40 -26.55
N ALA A 58 -17.54 -2.15 -26.70
CA ALA A 58 -18.03 -1.02 -25.95
C ALA A 58 -19.54 -0.81 -26.17
N GLU A 59 -19.99 -0.83 -27.42
CA GLU A 59 -21.40 -0.65 -27.77
C GLU A 59 -22.28 -1.78 -27.21
N ALA A 60 -21.80 -3.03 -27.29
CA ALA A 60 -22.48 -4.19 -26.69
C ALA A 60 -22.67 -4.07 -25.17
N HIS A 61 -21.83 -3.27 -24.49
CA HIS A 61 -21.86 -3.10 -23.04
C HIS A 61 -22.32 -1.70 -22.59
N ALA A 62 -23.17 -1.04 -23.40
CA ALA A 62 -23.74 0.27 -23.08
C ALA A 62 -22.68 1.38 -22.82
N CYS A 63 -21.55 1.29 -23.52
CA CYS A 63 -20.48 2.28 -23.52
C CYS A 63 -20.42 2.96 -24.89
N GLY A 64 -21.17 4.06 -25.04
CA GLY A 64 -21.19 4.88 -26.25
C GLY A 64 -19.90 5.68 -26.47
N GLU A 65 -19.89 6.57 -27.46
CA GLU A 65 -18.69 7.31 -27.87
C GLU A 65 -18.06 8.13 -26.74
N LYS A 66 -18.87 8.81 -25.90
CA LYS A 66 -18.36 9.53 -24.72
C LYS A 66 -17.70 8.59 -23.73
N CYS A 67 -18.36 7.50 -23.36
CA CYS A 67 -17.80 6.47 -22.48
C CYS A 67 -16.49 5.90 -23.04
N ARG A 68 -16.43 5.59 -24.34
CA ARG A 68 -15.24 5.05 -25.00
C ARG A 68 -14.06 6.04 -24.96
N ARG A 69 -14.30 7.32 -25.23
CA ARG A 69 -13.26 8.37 -25.11
C ARG A 69 -12.80 8.59 -23.67
N ILE A 70 -13.71 8.50 -22.71
CA ILE A 70 -13.38 8.55 -21.29
C ILE A 70 -12.48 7.35 -20.94
N LEU A 71 -12.83 6.14 -21.36
CA LEU A 71 -12.00 4.95 -21.17
C LEU A 71 -10.61 5.10 -21.82
N GLN A 72 -10.50 5.71 -23.00
CA GLN A 72 -9.20 5.96 -23.62
C GLN A 72 -8.30 6.83 -22.73
N VAL A 73 -8.80 7.96 -22.21
CA VAL A 73 -7.98 8.86 -21.37
C VAL A 73 -7.71 8.26 -19.98
N THR A 74 -8.65 7.50 -19.41
CA THR A 74 -8.45 6.84 -18.11
C THR A 74 -7.53 5.62 -18.21
N ASN A 75 -7.60 4.86 -19.30
CA ASN A 75 -6.68 3.73 -19.53
C ASN A 75 -5.25 4.26 -19.69
N GLN A 76 -5.06 5.38 -20.38
CA GLN A 76 -3.74 6.03 -20.44
C GLN A 76 -3.23 6.43 -19.05
N GLU A 77 -4.11 6.94 -18.19
CA GLU A 77 -3.73 7.29 -16.82
C GLU A 77 -3.37 6.06 -15.98
N ASP A 78 -4.18 5.01 -16.06
CA ASP A 78 -3.89 3.78 -15.35
C ASP A 78 -2.60 3.15 -15.89
N ASN A 79 -2.34 3.16 -17.20
CA ASN A 79 -1.10 2.64 -17.77
C ASN A 79 0.13 3.42 -17.30
N ARG A 80 0.05 4.75 -17.12
CA ARG A 80 1.12 5.53 -16.46
C ARG A 80 1.32 5.09 -15.01
N THR A 81 0.23 4.74 -14.33
CA THR A 81 0.23 4.38 -12.91
C THR A 81 0.73 2.96 -12.66
N VAL A 82 0.27 1.96 -13.41
CA VAL A 82 0.54 0.53 -13.19
C VAL A 82 1.52 -0.09 -14.20
N GLY A 83 1.90 0.67 -15.24
CA GLY A 83 2.84 0.28 -16.29
C GLY A 83 2.21 -0.58 -17.38
N ASP A 84 2.72 -0.49 -18.62
CA ASP A 84 2.17 -1.25 -19.76
C ASP A 84 2.55 -2.75 -19.77
N LEU A 85 3.57 -3.14 -19.01
CA LEU A 85 4.15 -4.49 -19.05
C LEU A 85 3.93 -5.21 -17.73
N TYR A 86 3.50 -6.47 -17.81
CA TYR A 86 3.27 -7.33 -16.66
C TYR A 86 4.28 -8.48 -16.63
N ASN A 87 4.97 -8.66 -15.51
CA ASN A 87 5.94 -9.75 -15.35
C ASN A 87 5.24 -11.08 -14.98
N TYR A 88 4.72 -11.79 -15.98
CA TYR A 88 4.00 -13.06 -15.77
C TYR A 88 4.83 -14.10 -15.02
N ASP A 89 6.12 -14.20 -15.32
CA ASP A 89 6.99 -15.19 -14.70
C ASP A 89 7.02 -15.01 -13.17
N PHE A 90 7.27 -13.78 -12.72
CA PHE A 90 7.30 -13.47 -11.30
C PHE A 90 5.92 -13.56 -10.65
N TYR A 91 4.86 -13.17 -11.34
CA TYR A 91 3.52 -13.07 -10.75
C TYR A 91 2.71 -14.36 -10.80
N SER A 92 3.14 -15.33 -11.61
CA SER A 92 2.61 -16.69 -11.58
C SER A 92 2.79 -17.32 -10.19
N THR A 93 1.82 -18.13 -9.76
CA THR A 93 1.92 -18.82 -8.47
C THR A 93 3.17 -19.69 -8.44
N ALA A 94 4.02 -19.46 -7.42
CA ALA A 94 5.29 -20.14 -7.29
C ALA A 94 5.16 -21.67 -7.48
N PRO A 95 6.01 -22.30 -8.31
CA PRO A 95 5.93 -23.74 -8.58
C PRO A 95 5.99 -24.57 -7.30
N GLY A 96 5.08 -25.54 -7.19
CA GLY A 96 4.99 -26.42 -6.02
C GLY A 96 4.32 -25.79 -4.80
N PHE A 97 3.72 -24.59 -4.91
CA PHE A 97 2.83 -24.06 -3.89
C PHE A 97 1.71 -25.06 -3.60
N ASP A 98 1.48 -25.31 -2.32
CA ASP A 98 0.50 -26.25 -1.78
C ASP A 98 -0.11 -25.59 -0.54
N PRO A 99 -1.41 -25.22 -0.57
CA PRO A 99 -2.06 -24.48 0.51
C PRO A 99 -2.12 -25.28 1.83
N ASP A 100 -2.04 -26.61 1.78
CA ASP A 100 -2.13 -27.50 2.95
C ASP A 100 -0.75 -27.86 3.52
N SER A 101 0.33 -27.47 2.82
CA SER A 101 1.70 -27.77 3.23
C SER A 101 2.16 -26.90 4.40
N LYS A 102 2.80 -27.54 5.39
CA LYS A 102 3.47 -26.84 6.51
C LYS A 102 4.57 -25.87 6.04
N LYS A 103 5.14 -26.07 4.85
CA LYS A 103 6.16 -25.17 4.26
C LYS A 103 5.54 -23.87 3.76
N HIS A 104 4.29 -23.90 3.32
CA HIS A 104 3.55 -22.76 2.78
C HIS A 104 2.54 -22.21 3.79
N ARG A 105 2.83 -22.32 5.08
CA ARG A 105 2.04 -21.65 6.11
C ARG A 105 2.16 -20.12 5.97
N PRO A 106 1.16 -19.34 6.43
CA PRO A 106 1.20 -17.89 6.39
C PRO A 106 2.51 -17.28 6.93
N GLY A 107 3.01 -16.28 6.21
CA GLY A 107 4.31 -15.63 6.40
C GLY A 107 5.50 -16.39 5.82
N ALA A 108 5.30 -17.50 5.10
CA ALA A 108 6.37 -18.15 4.33
C ALA A 108 6.76 -17.29 3.11
N LEU A 109 8.04 -17.29 2.77
CA LEU A 109 8.56 -16.71 1.53
C LEU A 109 8.50 -17.78 0.44
N LEU A 110 7.92 -17.45 -0.72
CA LEU A 110 7.80 -18.35 -1.85
C LEU A 110 8.90 -18.08 -2.89
N THR A 111 9.01 -16.84 -3.36
CA THR A 111 10.07 -16.39 -4.26
C THR A 111 10.39 -14.92 -4.00
N ALA A 112 11.56 -14.48 -4.46
CA ALA A 112 12.01 -13.11 -4.34
C ALA A 112 12.97 -12.74 -5.47
N GLU A 113 12.94 -11.48 -5.88
CA GLU A 113 13.91 -10.90 -6.80
C GLU A 113 14.27 -9.47 -6.37
N ARG A 114 15.41 -8.97 -6.86
CA ARG A 114 15.80 -7.57 -6.67
C ARG A 114 15.33 -6.78 -7.87
N LEU A 115 14.65 -5.66 -7.65
CA LEU A 115 14.33 -4.75 -8.75
C LEU A 115 15.55 -3.89 -9.08
N HIS A 116 15.81 -3.75 -10.37
CA HIS A 116 16.91 -2.97 -10.90
C HIS A 116 16.44 -1.55 -11.25
N SER A 117 17.31 -0.56 -11.07
CA SER A 117 16.98 0.86 -11.24
C SER A 117 16.47 1.23 -12.64
N GLU A 118 16.86 0.47 -13.65
CA GLU A 118 16.41 0.60 -15.03
C GLU A 118 14.94 0.20 -15.24
N ASN A 119 14.33 -0.48 -14.27
CA ASN A 119 12.98 -1.05 -14.36
C ASN A 119 11.97 -0.36 -13.43
N VAL A 120 12.38 0.67 -12.69
CA VAL A 120 11.53 1.39 -11.72
C VAL A 120 11.82 2.88 -11.76
N ASP A 121 10.78 3.70 -11.61
CA ASP A 121 10.86 5.15 -11.50
C ASP A 121 10.72 5.56 -10.03
N ILE A 122 11.85 5.48 -9.31
CA ILE A 122 11.97 5.76 -7.86
C ILE A 122 13.26 6.54 -7.55
N ASP A 123 13.31 7.22 -6.40
CA ASP A 123 14.47 8.01 -6.01
C ASP A 123 15.73 7.13 -5.88
N ALA A 124 16.83 7.64 -6.42
CA ALA A 124 18.15 7.04 -6.26
C ALA A 124 18.52 6.85 -4.77
N GLY A 125 19.26 5.78 -4.48
CA GLY A 125 19.60 5.41 -3.10
C GLY A 125 18.57 4.52 -2.40
N THR A 126 17.51 4.13 -3.10
CA THR A 126 16.54 3.13 -2.63
C THR A 126 16.87 1.76 -3.21
N THR A 127 16.91 0.71 -2.39
CA THR A 127 16.99 -0.68 -2.86
C THR A 127 15.65 -1.36 -2.70
N ILE A 128 15.12 -1.92 -3.79
CA ILE A 128 13.84 -2.62 -3.78
C ILE A 128 14.03 -4.12 -4.04
N PHE A 129 13.30 -4.93 -3.28
CA PHE A 129 13.06 -6.35 -3.58
C PHE A 129 11.57 -6.56 -3.81
N ARG A 130 11.23 -7.45 -4.72
CA ARG A 130 9.87 -7.94 -4.90
C ARG A 130 9.79 -9.38 -4.39
N ILE A 131 8.73 -9.72 -3.68
CA ILE A 131 8.55 -11.04 -3.07
C ILE A 131 7.16 -11.63 -3.37
N GLN A 132 7.08 -12.94 -3.52
CA GLN A 132 5.86 -13.70 -3.28
C GLN A 132 5.93 -14.29 -1.87
N TYR A 133 4.84 -14.17 -1.12
CA TYR A 133 4.72 -14.70 0.22
C TYR A 133 3.35 -15.37 0.42
N VAL A 134 3.21 -16.10 1.51
CA VAL A 134 1.93 -16.74 1.85
C VAL A 134 1.17 -15.88 2.85
N SER A 135 -0.07 -15.52 2.52
CA SER A 135 -1.07 -14.95 3.41
C SER A 135 -2.15 -15.97 3.74
N ARG A 136 -3.33 -15.53 4.20
CA ARG A 136 -4.50 -16.38 4.40
C ARG A 136 -5.80 -15.69 4.03
N ASP A 137 -6.76 -16.47 3.53
CA ASP A 137 -8.10 -16.03 3.20
C ASP A 137 -9.05 -16.00 4.42
N GLU A 138 -10.33 -15.71 4.19
CA GLU A 138 -11.40 -15.68 5.20
C GLU A 138 -11.70 -17.05 5.83
N HIS A 139 -11.28 -18.15 5.19
CA HIS A 139 -11.39 -19.51 5.70
C HIS A 139 -10.10 -19.97 6.41
N ASN A 140 -9.12 -19.07 6.60
CA ASN A 140 -7.78 -19.34 7.10
C ASN A 140 -6.95 -20.28 6.21
N GLN A 141 -7.31 -20.45 4.94
CA GLN A 141 -6.53 -21.22 3.99
C GLN A 141 -5.33 -20.41 3.50
N SER A 142 -4.18 -21.06 3.36
CA SER A 142 -2.96 -20.43 2.85
C SER A 142 -3.15 -20.01 1.39
N ILE A 143 -2.82 -18.75 1.07
CA ILE A 143 -2.91 -18.19 -0.29
C ILE A 143 -1.62 -17.43 -0.63
N PRO A 144 -1.13 -17.45 -1.89
CA PRO A 144 -0.02 -16.62 -2.30
C PRO A 144 -0.47 -15.16 -2.46
N ALA A 145 0.42 -14.23 -2.14
CA ALA A 145 0.28 -12.80 -2.36
C ALA A 145 1.66 -12.21 -2.69
N THR A 146 1.69 -11.00 -3.25
CA THR A 146 2.92 -10.30 -3.62
C THR A 146 3.12 -9.03 -2.81
N ALA A 147 4.38 -8.63 -2.68
CA ALA A 147 4.79 -7.45 -1.94
C ALA A 147 6.12 -6.92 -2.49
N PHE A 148 6.44 -5.66 -2.16
CA PHE A 148 7.80 -5.15 -2.29
C PHE A 148 8.38 -4.76 -0.92
N ILE A 149 9.71 -4.75 -0.86
CA ILE A 149 10.50 -4.34 0.29
C ILE A 149 11.45 -3.25 -0.16
N ALA A 150 11.36 -2.07 0.45
CA ALA A 150 12.21 -0.93 0.16
C ALA A 150 13.18 -0.66 1.32
N PHE A 151 14.47 -0.56 1.01
CA PHE A 151 15.49 -0.16 1.96
C PHE A 151 16.08 1.20 1.59
N PRO A 152 16.21 2.12 2.56
CA PRO A 152 16.98 3.33 2.36
C PRO A 152 18.48 3.01 2.31
N TYR A 153 19.26 3.86 1.65
CA TYR A 153 20.72 3.69 1.59
C TYR A 153 21.39 3.65 2.96
N THR A 154 20.92 4.49 3.89
CA THR A 154 21.49 4.63 5.23
C THR A 154 20.52 4.10 6.28
N SER A 155 20.99 3.19 7.13
CA SER A 155 20.21 2.65 8.23
C SER A 155 20.11 3.63 9.40
N HIS A 156 19.02 3.52 10.18
CA HIS A 156 18.85 4.27 11.41
C HIS A 156 20.02 4.04 12.40
N ALA A 157 20.50 2.79 12.50
CA ALA A 157 21.64 2.44 13.34
C ALA A 157 22.92 3.20 12.94
N GLN A 158 23.18 3.36 11.65
CA GLN A 158 24.29 4.17 11.15
C GLN A 158 24.12 5.66 11.46
N ARG A 159 22.88 6.18 11.38
CA ARG A 159 22.57 7.59 11.71
C ARG A 159 22.82 7.93 13.19
N VAL A 160 22.42 7.05 14.11
CA VAL A 160 22.46 7.33 15.56
C VAL A 160 23.74 6.85 16.23
N GLN A 161 24.38 5.79 15.72
CA GLN A 161 25.57 5.17 16.33
C GLN A 161 26.75 5.14 15.35
N ALA A 162 27.05 6.29 14.73
CA ALA A 162 28.00 6.48 13.62
C ALA A 162 29.41 5.85 13.78
N HIS A 163 29.79 5.36 14.97
CA HIS A 163 31.08 4.69 15.21
C HIS A 163 31.01 3.34 15.96
N LYS A 164 29.83 2.77 16.24
CA LYS A 164 29.70 1.51 17.01
C LYS A 164 28.70 0.48 16.47
N ALA A 165 27.84 0.85 15.51
CA ALA A 165 26.89 -0.10 14.93
C ALA A 165 27.64 -1.19 14.14
N LYS A 166 27.64 -2.43 14.66
CA LYS A 166 28.23 -3.60 13.98
C LYS A 166 27.31 -4.21 12.91
N ARG A 167 26.10 -3.67 12.73
CA ARG A 167 25.08 -4.15 11.78
C ARG A 167 24.24 -2.97 11.27
N ASN A 168 23.87 -3.01 9.99
CA ASN A 168 22.88 -2.10 9.41
C ASN A 168 21.49 -2.59 9.80
N VAL A 169 20.86 -1.91 10.77
CA VAL A 169 19.50 -2.25 11.23
C VAL A 169 18.57 -1.07 10.94
N TYR A 170 17.51 -1.34 10.20
CA TYR A 170 16.52 -0.39 9.71
C TYR A 170 15.25 -0.46 10.57
N ARG A 171 14.69 0.70 10.90
CA ARG A 171 13.34 0.78 11.50
C ARG A 171 12.34 0.24 10.48
N LEU A 172 11.53 -0.73 10.88
CA LEU A 172 10.56 -1.37 9.99
C LEU A 172 9.22 -0.63 10.00
N ALA A 173 8.73 -0.28 8.80
CA ALA A 173 7.39 0.26 8.59
C ALA A 173 6.61 -0.60 7.58
N ALA A 174 5.46 -1.14 7.99
CA ALA A 174 4.56 -1.84 7.09
C ALA A 174 3.66 -0.83 6.37
N PHE A 175 3.70 -0.80 5.04
CA PHE A 175 2.88 0.08 4.22
C PHE A 175 1.70 -0.67 3.60
N ALA A 176 0.55 0.00 3.53
CA ALA A 176 -0.63 -0.49 2.84
C ALA A 176 -1.17 0.60 1.91
N HIS A 177 -1.28 0.29 0.61
CA HIS A 177 -1.64 1.24 -0.43
C HIS A 177 -3.16 1.47 -0.55
N GLY A 178 -3.52 2.56 -1.21
CA GLY A 178 -4.88 2.94 -1.58
C GLY A 178 -5.45 2.13 -2.74
N THR A 179 -6.59 2.57 -3.27
CA THR A 179 -7.29 1.85 -4.34
C THR A 179 -6.53 1.91 -5.66
N ILE A 180 -6.05 0.76 -6.14
CA ILE A 180 -5.34 0.64 -7.43
C ILE A 180 -6.14 -0.12 -8.51
N GLY A 181 -7.08 -0.96 -8.08
CA GLY A 181 -7.91 -1.75 -9.00
C GLY A 181 -8.49 -3.00 -8.34
N LEU A 182 -9.09 -3.87 -9.16
CA LEU A 182 -9.69 -5.14 -8.72
C LEU A 182 -9.00 -6.38 -9.30
N TYR A 183 -8.05 -6.21 -10.20
CA TYR A 183 -7.52 -7.26 -11.05
C TYR A 183 -6.02 -7.42 -10.86
N ALA A 184 -5.52 -8.64 -11.07
CA ALA A 184 -4.13 -9.00 -10.79
C ALA A 184 -3.12 -8.07 -11.49
N GLY A 185 -3.42 -7.64 -12.71
CA GLY A 185 -2.60 -6.71 -13.49
C GLY A 185 -2.38 -5.34 -12.86
N CYS A 186 -3.25 -4.90 -11.96
CA CYS A 186 -3.17 -3.59 -11.31
C CYS A 186 -2.27 -3.60 -10.05
N ALA A 187 -1.28 -4.49 -9.95
CA ALA A 187 -0.50 -4.66 -8.73
C ALA A 187 0.46 -3.49 -8.46
N PRO A 188 0.54 -2.95 -7.23
CA PRO A 188 1.54 -1.93 -6.87
C PRO A 188 2.96 -2.37 -7.19
N SER A 189 3.37 -3.58 -6.81
CA SER A 189 4.74 -4.04 -7.05
C SER A 189 5.12 -4.25 -8.53
N ASN A 190 4.16 -4.16 -9.45
CA ASN A 190 4.40 -4.17 -10.90
C ASN A 190 4.54 -2.75 -11.46
N ALA A 191 3.96 -1.77 -10.78
CA ALA A 191 3.94 -0.39 -11.21
C ALA A 191 5.35 0.22 -11.29
N PRO A 192 5.64 1.07 -12.30
CA PRO A 192 6.94 1.73 -12.45
C PRO A 192 7.38 2.45 -11.17
N SER A 193 6.48 3.17 -10.50
CA SER A 193 6.77 3.88 -9.23
C SER A 193 6.19 3.18 -8.00
N LEU A 194 5.86 1.89 -8.12
CA LEU A 194 5.34 1.03 -7.04
C LEU A 194 4.01 1.49 -6.39
N PHE A 195 3.27 2.37 -7.07
CA PHE A 195 2.02 3.03 -6.65
C PHE A 195 2.10 3.75 -5.29
N ASP A 196 1.23 4.75 -5.06
CA ASP A 196 1.28 5.61 -3.87
C ASP A 196 2.69 6.13 -3.53
N TYR A 197 3.48 6.42 -4.57
CA TYR A 197 4.91 6.72 -4.49
C TYR A 197 5.24 7.72 -3.39
N SER A 198 4.57 8.87 -3.43
CA SER A 198 4.73 9.96 -2.46
C SER A 198 4.41 9.62 -0.99
N THR A 199 3.81 8.46 -0.71
CA THR A 199 3.55 7.97 0.64
C THR A 199 4.69 7.10 1.15
N TRP A 200 4.96 5.98 0.47
CA TRP A 200 5.96 5.02 0.94
C TRP A 200 7.39 5.55 0.77
N GLN A 201 7.65 6.30 -0.30
CA GLN A 201 8.98 6.88 -0.56
C GLN A 201 9.33 7.92 0.50
N ALA A 202 8.36 8.69 1.00
CA ALA A 202 8.59 9.64 2.08
C ALA A 202 9.08 8.96 3.36
N ALA A 203 8.57 7.76 3.67
CA ALA A 203 9.05 6.95 4.79
C ALA A 203 10.46 6.39 4.54
N VAL A 204 10.76 5.93 3.32
CA VAL A 204 12.11 5.50 2.93
C VAL A 204 13.11 6.65 3.07
N ALA A 205 12.79 7.83 2.52
CA ALA A 205 13.61 9.04 2.64
C ALA A 205 13.82 9.47 4.10
N ARG A 206 12.86 9.19 4.99
CA ARG A 206 12.98 9.42 6.44
C ARG A 206 13.88 8.40 7.15
N GLY A 207 14.23 7.29 6.50
CA GLY A 207 15.15 6.26 6.98
C GLY A 207 14.51 4.95 7.45
N TYR A 208 13.25 4.71 7.08
CA TYR A 208 12.53 3.47 7.35
C TYR A 208 12.75 2.44 6.24
N ALA A 209 12.92 1.18 6.60
CA ALA A 209 12.71 0.10 5.65
C ALA A 209 11.21 -0.18 5.55
N VAL A 210 10.67 -0.15 4.34
CA VAL A 210 9.24 -0.31 4.08
C VAL A 210 8.96 -1.71 3.54
N VAL A 211 7.94 -2.38 4.08
CA VAL A 211 7.38 -3.61 3.51
C VAL A 211 5.95 -3.31 3.08
N ALA A 212 5.68 -3.40 1.79
CA ALA A 212 4.40 -3.01 1.20
C ALA A 212 3.77 -4.19 0.48
N THR A 213 2.61 -4.63 0.95
CA THR A 213 1.84 -5.70 0.28
C THR A 213 1.05 -5.15 -0.90
N ASP A 214 0.87 -5.97 -1.93
CA ASP A 214 -0.08 -5.71 -3.02
C ASP A 214 -1.53 -6.06 -2.62
N TYR A 215 -1.74 -6.77 -1.51
CA TYR A 215 -2.93 -7.55 -1.17
C TYR A 215 -3.12 -8.82 -2.02
N ALA A 216 -3.70 -9.85 -1.40
CA ALA A 216 -4.03 -11.07 -2.12
C ALA A 216 -4.99 -10.80 -3.29
N GLY A 217 -4.71 -11.43 -4.43
CA GLY A 217 -5.47 -11.25 -5.68
C GLY A 217 -5.07 -10.03 -6.53
N LEU A 218 -4.13 -9.20 -6.04
CA LEU A 218 -3.36 -8.27 -6.85
C LEU A 218 -1.97 -8.88 -7.06
N GLY A 219 -1.41 -8.74 -8.26
CA GLY A 219 -0.14 -9.35 -8.66
C GLY A 219 -0.21 -10.86 -8.85
N ASN A 220 -0.78 -11.62 -7.92
CA ASN A 220 -0.99 -13.05 -8.12
C ASN A 220 -2.49 -13.35 -8.30
N ASN A 221 -2.84 -14.14 -9.32
CA ASN A 221 -4.22 -14.45 -9.69
C ASN A 221 -4.77 -15.76 -9.08
N TYR A 222 -4.09 -16.36 -8.09
CA TYR A 222 -4.58 -17.54 -7.38
C TYR A 222 -5.94 -17.31 -6.72
N THR A 223 -6.21 -16.07 -6.32
CA THR A 223 -7.50 -15.62 -5.80
C THR A 223 -7.85 -14.26 -6.41
N THR A 224 -9.07 -13.79 -6.15
CA THR A 224 -9.50 -12.45 -6.57
C THR A 224 -9.24 -11.42 -5.50
N HIS A 225 -8.92 -10.18 -5.90
CA HIS A 225 -8.73 -9.10 -4.93
C HIS A 225 -10.05 -8.79 -4.20
N LYS A 226 -10.07 -8.98 -2.88
CA LYS A 226 -11.22 -8.68 -2.01
C LYS A 226 -11.14 -7.23 -1.54
N TYR A 227 -11.36 -6.31 -2.47
CA TYR A 227 -11.32 -4.87 -2.25
C TYR A 227 -12.10 -4.44 -0.99
N LEU A 228 -11.53 -3.51 -0.21
CA LEU A 228 -12.03 -3.05 1.10
C LEU A 228 -12.29 -4.14 2.16
N SER A 229 -11.83 -5.38 1.96
CA SER A 229 -11.92 -6.44 2.97
C SER A 229 -10.81 -6.31 4.01
N MET A 230 -10.87 -5.27 4.85
CA MET A 230 -9.77 -4.88 5.72
C MET A 230 -9.23 -5.98 6.65
N PRO A 231 -10.03 -6.95 7.17
CA PRO A 231 -9.48 -8.07 7.94
C PRO A 231 -8.52 -8.94 7.14
N LEU A 232 -8.79 -9.13 5.84
CA LEU A 232 -7.92 -9.89 4.93
C LEU A 232 -6.67 -9.08 4.60
N HIS A 233 -6.84 -7.78 4.34
CA HIS A 233 -5.72 -6.86 4.12
C HIS A 233 -4.79 -6.76 5.34
N ALA A 234 -5.34 -6.87 6.56
CA ALA A 234 -4.55 -6.96 7.78
C ALA A 234 -3.72 -8.26 7.86
N ASN A 235 -4.25 -9.40 7.37
CA ASN A 235 -3.45 -10.63 7.21
C ASN A 235 -2.29 -10.37 6.23
N ASP A 236 -2.59 -9.74 5.08
CA ASP A 236 -1.62 -9.49 4.03
C ASP A 236 -0.46 -8.62 4.53
N ILE A 237 -0.75 -7.51 5.22
CA ILE A 237 0.26 -6.62 5.80
C ILE A 237 1.13 -7.38 6.82
N TYR A 238 0.50 -8.11 7.75
CA TYR A 238 1.22 -8.83 8.80
C TYR A 238 2.12 -9.92 8.22
N TYR A 239 1.62 -10.75 7.31
CA TYR A 239 2.39 -11.85 6.76
C TYR A 239 3.46 -11.41 5.75
N ALA A 240 3.28 -10.27 5.06
CA ALA A 240 4.35 -9.66 4.29
C ALA A 240 5.53 -9.28 5.17
N VAL A 241 5.28 -8.68 6.35
CA VAL A 241 6.32 -8.38 7.35
C VAL A 241 7.03 -9.65 7.83
N GLN A 242 6.29 -10.73 8.12
CA GLN A 242 6.90 -12.00 8.53
C GLN A 242 7.78 -12.61 7.43
N ALA A 243 7.35 -12.55 6.17
CA ALA A 243 8.12 -13.04 5.04
C ALA A 243 9.39 -12.19 4.81
N ALA A 244 9.28 -10.86 4.88
CA ALA A 244 10.41 -9.96 4.78
C ALA A 244 11.45 -10.23 5.88
N ARG A 245 11.02 -10.43 7.12
CA ARG A 245 11.90 -10.80 8.24
C ARG A 245 12.61 -12.14 8.04
N LYS A 246 11.96 -13.13 7.40
CA LYS A 246 12.61 -14.40 7.04
C LYS A 246 13.65 -14.20 5.94
N MET A 247 13.38 -13.35 4.95
CA MET A 247 14.32 -13.02 3.88
C MET A 247 15.55 -12.27 4.43
N PHE A 248 15.35 -11.33 5.36
CA PHE A 248 16.41 -10.50 5.93
C PHE A 248 16.42 -10.53 7.48
N PRO A 249 16.82 -11.64 8.11
CA PRO A 249 16.64 -11.89 9.56
C PRO A 249 17.45 -10.99 10.49
N ARG A 250 18.30 -10.11 9.96
CA ARG A 250 19.17 -9.21 10.74
C ARG A 250 19.13 -7.75 10.30
N TRP A 251 18.26 -7.42 9.34
CA TRP A 251 18.23 -6.08 8.75
C TRP A 251 17.14 -5.20 9.38
N PHE A 252 16.09 -5.78 9.95
CA PHE A 252 15.00 -5.02 10.56
C PHE A 252 15.15 -4.92 12.08
N THR A 253 14.61 -3.85 12.65
CA THR A 253 14.29 -3.81 14.08
C THR A 253 13.21 -4.83 14.45
N ASP A 254 13.22 -5.26 15.71
CA ASP A 254 12.11 -6.04 16.27
C ASP A 254 10.87 -5.16 16.37
N GLU A 255 11.03 -3.90 16.79
CA GLU A 255 9.98 -2.90 16.77
C GLU A 255 9.55 -2.53 15.36
N TRP A 256 8.25 -2.29 15.17
CA TRP A 256 7.69 -1.93 13.89
C TRP A 256 6.41 -1.11 14.04
N VAL A 257 6.07 -0.37 12.98
CA VAL A 257 4.85 0.44 12.85
C VAL A 257 4.13 0.09 11.56
N SER A 258 2.86 0.47 11.44
CA SER A 258 2.13 0.43 10.17
C SER A 258 1.65 1.80 9.74
N PHE A 259 1.55 2.01 8.43
CA PHE A 259 0.97 3.22 7.85
C PHE A 259 0.30 2.91 6.51
N GLY A 260 -0.72 3.68 6.16
CA GLY A 260 -1.43 3.46 4.89
C GLY A 260 -2.35 4.61 4.52
N HIS A 261 -2.71 4.69 3.24
CA HIS A 261 -3.57 5.72 2.67
C HIS A 261 -4.86 5.14 2.09
N SER A 262 -5.99 5.86 2.20
CA SER A 262 -7.26 5.47 1.57
C SER A 262 -7.73 4.07 2.01
N GLN A 263 -7.93 3.12 1.08
CA GLN A 263 -8.12 1.69 1.37
C GLN A 263 -7.09 1.18 2.39
N GLY A 264 -5.81 1.44 2.16
CA GLY A 264 -4.71 1.04 3.01
C GLY A 264 -4.72 1.70 4.38
N GLY A 265 -5.23 2.93 4.49
CA GLY A 265 -5.48 3.59 5.76
C GLY A 265 -6.50 2.83 6.61
N GLY A 266 -7.57 2.31 5.98
CA GLY A 266 -8.53 1.42 6.61
C GLY A 266 -7.92 0.06 6.98
N ALA A 267 -7.05 -0.48 6.12
CA ALA A 267 -6.38 -1.76 6.35
C ALA A 267 -5.42 -1.71 7.56
N VAL A 268 -4.58 -0.67 7.67
CA VAL A 268 -3.68 -0.53 8.84
C VAL A 268 -4.42 -0.21 10.12
N TRP A 269 -5.56 0.50 10.04
CA TRP A 269 -6.43 0.66 11.20
C TRP A 269 -6.97 -0.71 11.64
N LYS A 270 -7.45 -1.52 10.70
CA LYS A 270 -7.93 -2.87 11.01
C LYS A 270 -6.83 -3.78 11.55
N LEU A 271 -5.61 -3.66 11.04
CA LEU A 271 -4.45 -4.35 11.59
C LEU A 271 -4.24 -4.00 13.07
N ALA A 272 -4.32 -2.71 13.43
CA ALA A 272 -4.16 -2.28 14.82
C ALA A 272 -5.26 -2.82 15.76
N GLU A 273 -6.44 -3.14 15.24
CA GLU A 273 -7.54 -3.81 15.97
C GLU A 273 -7.37 -5.34 16.06
N SER A 274 -6.46 -5.93 15.29
CA SER A 274 -6.44 -7.37 15.02
C SER A 274 -5.66 -8.18 16.07
N ASP A 275 -6.00 -9.47 16.14
CA ASP A 275 -5.29 -10.45 16.96
C ASP A 275 -3.81 -10.63 16.57
N HIS A 276 -3.39 -10.20 15.38
CA HIS A 276 -2.00 -10.28 14.95
C HIS A 276 -1.07 -9.45 15.81
N VAL A 277 -1.54 -8.30 16.28
CA VAL A 277 -0.72 -7.30 16.97
C VAL A 277 -1.15 -7.08 18.42
N LYS A 278 -2.34 -7.52 18.83
CA LYS A 278 -2.88 -7.26 20.18
C LYS A 278 -1.89 -7.56 21.33
N ASP A 279 -1.11 -8.62 21.19
CA ASP A 279 -0.12 -9.09 22.18
C ASP A 279 1.33 -8.85 21.72
N ASP A 280 1.54 -8.26 20.53
CA ASP A 280 2.87 -7.95 20.01
C ASP A 280 3.41 -6.68 20.66
N VAL A 281 4.28 -6.86 21.67
CA VAL A 281 4.92 -5.76 22.37
C VAL A 281 5.80 -4.88 21.48
N ASN A 282 6.22 -5.40 20.32
CA ASN A 282 7.07 -4.71 19.38
C ASN A 282 6.28 -3.92 18.31
N TYR A 283 4.97 -4.14 18.19
CA TYR A 283 4.12 -3.28 17.38
C TYR A 283 3.86 -1.97 18.13
N LEU A 284 4.42 -0.87 17.61
CA LEU A 284 4.47 0.41 18.31
C LEU A 284 3.25 1.29 18.06
N GLY A 285 2.55 1.14 16.92
CA GLY A 285 1.40 1.96 16.59
C GLY A 285 1.18 2.12 15.09
N THR A 286 0.23 3.00 14.74
CA THR A 286 -0.29 3.12 13.37
C THR A 286 -0.49 4.57 12.92
N VAL A 287 -0.26 4.83 11.63
CA VAL A 287 -0.68 6.05 10.93
C VAL A 287 -1.74 5.70 9.87
N ALA A 288 -2.96 6.21 10.03
CA ALA A 288 -4.05 6.04 9.06
C ALA A 288 -4.31 7.36 8.31
N LEU A 289 -3.93 7.42 7.04
CA LEU A 289 -4.07 8.61 6.18
C LEU A 289 -5.34 8.50 5.34
N ALA A 290 -6.26 9.46 5.48
CA ALA A 290 -7.57 9.50 4.80
C ALA A 290 -8.26 8.11 4.74
N PRO A 291 -8.44 7.42 5.90
CA PRO A 291 -8.73 5.99 5.91
C PRO A 291 -10.15 5.66 5.44
N ALA A 292 -10.29 4.69 4.53
CA ALA A 292 -11.57 4.13 4.15
C ALA A 292 -12.19 3.37 5.35
N THR A 293 -13.24 3.95 5.93
CA THR A 293 -13.93 3.43 7.13
C THR A 293 -15.34 2.97 6.78
N TYR A 294 -16.35 3.82 6.97
CA TYR A 294 -17.76 3.50 6.70
C TYR A 294 -18.16 3.89 5.28
N PHE A 295 -17.55 3.24 4.29
CA PHE A 295 -17.70 3.58 2.88
C PHE A 295 -19.15 3.46 2.39
N ILE A 296 -19.90 2.43 2.78
CA ILE A 296 -21.33 2.26 2.42
C ILE A 296 -22.20 3.32 3.09
N ASP A 297 -21.97 3.65 4.37
CA ASP A 297 -22.70 4.73 5.04
C ASP A 297 -22.46 6.05 4.31
N MET A 298 -21.21 6.35 3.94
CA MET A 298 -20.83 7.51 3.13
C MET A 298 -21.69 7.63 1.87
N PHE A 299 -21.86 6.54 1.11
CA PHE A 299 -22.66 6.52 -0.11
C PHE A 299 -24.15 6.71 0.17
N VAL A 300 -24.70 6.01 1.17
CA VAL A 300 -26.13 6.05 1.46
C VAL A 300 -26.54 7.43 1.98
N ASP A 301 -25.75 8.00 2.89
CA ASP A 301 -26.03 9.29 3.50
C ASP A 301 -25.87 10.46 2.50
N ASN A 302 -25.10 10.23 1.43
CA ASN A 302 -24.83 11.23 0.39
C ASN A 302 -25.35 10.81 -0.99
N ILE A 303 -26.36 9.94 -1.08
CA ILE A 303 -26.79 9.32 -2.36
C ILE A 303 -27.17 10.33 -3.46
N TYR A 304 -27.47 11.58 -3.11
CA TYR A 304 -27.77 12.66 -4.05
C TYR A 304 -26.57 13.56 -4.39
N THR A 305 -25.51 13.53 -3.59
CA THR A 305 -24.37 14.48 -3.64
C THR A 305 -23.01 13.79 -3.83
N PHE A 306 -22.91 12.47 -3.65
CA PHE A 306 -21.65 11.73 -3.72
C PHE A 306 -21.00 11.77 -5.12
N LYS A 307 -19.68 11.63 -5.22
CA LYS A 307 -19.01 11.40 -6.51
C LYS A 307 -19.14 9.92 -6.89
N PRO A 308 -19.74 9.57 -8.05
CA PRO A 308 -20.08 8.19 -8.34
C PRO A 308 -18.93 7.29 -8.78
N GLY A 309 -17.72 7.81 -8.96
CA GLY A 309 -16.57 7.06 -9.49
C GLY A 309 -16.29 5.74 -8.78
N TYR A 310 -16.43 5.67 -7.46
CA TYR A 310 -16.17 4.41 -6.73
C TYR A 310 -17.35 3.44 -6.68
N LEU A 311 -18.52 3.83 -7.19
CA LEU A 311 -19.72 3.00 -7.18
C LEU A 311 -19.53 1.64 -7.90
N PRO A 312 -18.84 1.53 -9.05
CA PRO A 312 -18.64 0.26 -9.75
C PRO A 312 -17.85 -0.79 -8.93
N PHE A 313 -17.07 -0.37 -7.92
CA PHE A 313 -16.28 -1.30 -7.10
C PHE A 313 -17.14 -2.07 -6.10
N LEU A 314 -18.14 -1.41 -5.51
CA LEU A 314 -18.85 -1.91 -4.32
C LEU A 314 -19.56 -3.26 -4.53
N PRO A 315 -20.30 -3.49 -5.63
CA PRO A 315 -21.03 -4.74 -5.81
C PRO A 315 -20.07 -5.92 -5.96
N THR A 316 -19.01 -5.76 -6.74
CA THR A 316 -17.96 -6.78 -6.94
C THR A 316 -17.21 -7.06 -5.64
N ALA A 317 -16.84 -6.02 -4.89
CA ALA A 317 -16.15 -6.17 -3.62
C ALA A 317 -16.99 -6.95 -2.59
N ALA A 318 -18.27 -6.58 -2.43
CA ALA A 318 -19.18 -7.28 -1.53
C ALA A 318 -19.43 -8.73 -1.98
N ALA A 319 -19.57 -8.99 -3.28
CA ALA A 319 -19.80 -10.34 -3.81
C ALA A 319 -18.58 -11.25 -3.64
N ARG A 320 -17.35 -10.72 -3.77
CA ARG A 320 -16.10 -11.47 -3.55
C ARG A 320 -15.87 -11.82 -2.08
N PHE A 321 -16.42 -11.05 -1.13
CA PHE A 321 -16.36 -11.36 0.29
C PHE A 321 -17.54 -12.22 0.77
N MET A 322 -18.75 -12.00 0.22
CA MET A 322 -19.97 -12.73 0.56
C MET A 322 -20.53 -13.45 -0.67
N PRO A 323 -20.12 -14.70 -0.97
CA PRO A 323 -20.55 -15.42 -2.17
C PRO A 323 -22.08 -15.64 -2.31
N SER A 324 -22.81 -15.57 -1.20
CA SER A 324 -24.27 -15.62 -1.14
C SER A 324 -24.94 -14.35 -1.66
N TYR A 325 -24.24 -13.20 -1.64
CA TYR A 325 -24.73 -11.95 -2.18
C TYR A 325 -24.73 -11.99 -3.71
N LYS A 326 -25.90 -11.77 -4.31
CA LYS A 326 -26.07 -11.62 -5.77
C LYS A 326 -26.28 -10.13 -6.07
N PRO A 327 -25.24 -9.41 -6.52
CA PRO A 327 -25.31 -7.97 -6.69
C PRO A 327 -26.29 -7.59 -7.79
N LYS A 328 -27.28 -6.77 -7.43
CA LYS A 328 -28.29 -6.18 -8.32
C LYS A 328 -28.62 -4.75 -7.92
N VAL A 329 -27.60 -4.02 -7.45
CA VAL A 329 -27.69 -2.64 -6.95
C VAL A 329 -27.54 -1.60 -8.07
N LEU A 330 -26.78 -1.94 -9.11
CA LEU A 330 -26.53 -1.10 -10.29
C LEU A 330 -27.71 -1.15 -11.26
N SER A 331 -27.91 -0.08 -12.04
CA SER A 331 -28.84 -0.10 -13.17
C SER A 331 -28.39 -1.13 -14.23
N TYR A 332 -29.26 -1.49 -15.17
CA TYR A 332 -28.89 -2.38 -16.27
C TYR A 332 -27.69 -1.84 -17.08
N LEU A 333 -27.70 -0.54 -17.40
CA LEU A 333 -26.57 0.12 -18.08
C LEU A 333 -25.27 -0.06 -17.31
N MET A 334 -25.29 0.16 -15.99
CA MET A 334 -24.09 0.01 -15.16
C MET A 334 -23.68 -1.46 -14.94
N GLU A 335 -24.63 -2.41 -14.94
CA GLU A 335 -24.33 -3.85 -14.94
C GLU A 335 -23.54 -4.23 -16.21
N GLN A 336 -23.96 -3.75 -17.40
CA GLN A 336 -23.24 -3.99 -18.65
C GLN A 336 -21.84 -3.35 -18.66
N ARG A 337 -21.70 -2.12 -18.16
CA ARG A 337 -20.38 -1.47 -18.03
C ARG A 337 -19.45 -2.18 -17.05
N LEU A 338 -19.99 -2.82 -16.02
CA LEU A 338 -19.19 -3.62 -15.09
C LEU A 338 -18.73 -4.95 -15.71
N GLU A 339 -19.56 -5.57 -16.56
CA GLU A 339 -19.17 -6.73 -17.36
C GLU A 339 -18.04 -6.38 -18.34
N LEU A 340 -18.12 -5.21 -18.99
CA LEU A 340 -17.02 -4.67 -19.80
C LEU A 340 -15.74 -4.51 -18.97
N ALA A 341 -15.87 -3.96 -17.76
CA ALA A 341 -14.74 -3.73 -16.88
C ALA A 341 -14.03 -5.01 -16.45
N GLU A 342 -14.81 -6.06 -16.17
CA GLU A 342 -14.30 -7.38 -15.88
C GLU A 342 -13.66 -8.02 -17.10
N LYS A 343 -14.28 -7.95 -18.27
CA LYS A 343 -13.70 -8.50 -19.50
C LYS A 343 -12.35 -7.86 -19.84
N HIS A 344 -12.22 -6.54 -19.63
CA HIS A 344 -11.03 -5.76 -19.99
C HIS A 344 -10.08 -5.49 -18.82
N GLN A 345 -10.37 -6.06 -17.64
CA GLN A 345 -9.52 -5.96 -16.45
C GLN A 345 -9.16 -4.50 -16.11
N LEU A 346 -10.15 -3.61 -16.08
CA LEU A 346 -9.95 -2.17 -15.88
C LEU A 346 -9.39 -1.84 -14.49
N CYS A 347 -8.33 -1.04 -14.42
CA CYS A 347 -7.77 -0.55 -13.16
C CYS A 347 -8.56 0.67 -12.64
N ALA A 348 -8.01 1.36 -11.62
CA ALA A 348 -8.75 2.34 -10.85
C ALA A 348 -9.38 3.45 -11.69
N SER A 349 -8.58 4.21 -12.44
CA SER A 349 -9.06 5.39 -13.18
C SER A 349 -10.13 5.01 -14.20
N ALA A 350 -9.94 3.90 -14.91
CA ALA A 350 -10.90 3.39 -15.88
C ALA A 350 -12.22 2.96 -15.23
N MET A 351 -12.14 2.25 -14.09
CA MET A 351 -13.33 1.92 -13.29
C MET A 351 -14.08 3.18 -12.81
N LEU A 352 -13.37 4.23 -12.37
CA LEU A 352 -13.99 5.51 -12.02
C LEU A 352 -14.67 6.18 -13.22
N GLY A 353 -14.03 6.11 -14.39
CA GLY A 353 -14.50 6.67 -15.66
C GLY A 353 -15.85 6.11 -16.14
N LEU A 354 -16.18 4.86 -15.78
CA LEU A 354 -17.43 4.19 -16.19
C LEU A 354 -18.71 4.92 -15.76
N THR A 355 -18.62 5.86 -14.80
CA THR A 355 -19.77 6.62 -14.31
C THR A 355 -19.83 8.06 -14.80
N ALA A 356 -18.80 8.54 -15.50
CA ALA A 356 -18.59 9.97 -15.74
C ALA A 356 -19.62 10.60 -16.69
N ASP A 357 -20.07 9.86 -17.71
CA ASP A 357 -21.11 10.27 -18.67
C ASP A 357 -22.52 9.76 -18.28
N VAL A 358 -22.66 9.04 -17.17
CA VAL A 358 -23.94 8.43 -16.77
C VAL A 358 -24.73 9.38 -15.86
N PRO A 359 -25.97 9.75 -16.22
CA PRO A 359 -26.84 10.51 -15.34
C PRO A 359 -27.08 9.79 -14.02
N ARG A 360 -27.06 10.53 -12.89
CA ARG A 360 -27.18 9.95 -11.54
C ARG A 360 -28.40 9.04 -11.35
N ASN A 361 -29.52 9.39 -11.97
CA ASN A 361 -30.77 8.64 -11.90
C ASN A 361 -30.70 7.29 -12.65
N ASN A 362 -29.65 7.05 -13.44
CA ASN A 362 -29.37 5.84 -14.20
C ASN A 362 -28.17 5.05 -13.66
N LEU A 363 -27.64 5.37 -12.47
CA LEU A 363 -26.55 4.61 -11.85
C LEU A 363 -27.04 3.38 -11.07
N LEU A 364 -28.18 3.53 -10.40
CA LEU A 364 -28.70 2.57 -9.42
C LEU A 364 -30.10 2.09 -9.79
N VAL A 365 -30.45 0.88 -9.32
CA VAL A 365 -31.85 0.46 -9.28
C VAL A 365 -32.67 1.32 -8.31
N ARG A 366 -34.00 1.27 -8.38
CA ARG A 366 -34.90 2.11 -7.56
C ARG A 366 -35.81 1.32 -6.61
N GLY A 367 -36.40 2.03 -5.66
CA GLY A 367 -37.44 1.51 -4.77
C GLY A 367 -36.97 0.34 -3.90
N ARG A 368 -37.86 -0.63 -3.66
CA ARG A 368 -37.59 -1.78 -2.78
C ARG A 368 -36.37 -2.60 -3.19
N LYS A 369 -36.05 -2.67 -4.49
CA LYS A 369 -34.87 -3.40 -4.99
C LYS A 369 -33.58 -2.77 -4.47
N LEU A 370 -33.48 -1.44 -4.48
CA LEU A 370 -32.31 -0.70 -4.00
C LEU A 370 -32.10 -0.91 -2.49
N TRP A 371 -33.15 -0.70 -1.70
CA TRP A 371 -33.06 -0.80 -0.24
C TRP A 371 -32.66 -2.18 0.24
N ARG A 372 -33.12 -3.25 -0.44
CA ARG A 372 -32.67 -4.61 -0.15
C ARG A 372 -31.16 -4.77 -0.40
N GLN A 373 -30.64 -4.21 -1.48
CA GLN A 373 -29.22 -4.29 -1.81
C GLN A 373 -28.35 -3.47 -0.84
N ILE A 374 -28.84 -2.30 -0.42
CA ILE A 374 -28.19 -1.49 0.62
C ILE A 374 -28.09 -2.27 1.94
N GLY A 375 -29.10 -3.08 2.29
CA GLY A 375 -29.04 -3.98 3.45
C GLY A 375 -27.83 -4.93 3.39
N TRP A 376 -27.66 -5.65 2.27
CA TRP A 376 -26.49 -6.51 2.05
C TRP A 376 -25.16 -5.74 2.10
N LEU A 377 -25.09 -4.55 1.48
CA LEU A 377 -23.87 -3.75 1.50
C LEU A 377 -23.53 -3.26 2.92
N ARG A 378 -24.52 -2.94 3.75
CA ARG A 378 -24.30 -2.60 5.16
C ARG A 378 -23.85 -3.79 5.98
N GLU A 379 -24.40 -4.98 5.75
CA GLU A 379 -23.91 -6.23 6.36
C GLU A 379 -22.44 -6.49 6.01
N TRP A 380 -22.08 -6.32 4.73
CA TRP A 380 -20.69 -6.39 4.29
C TRP A 380 -19.81 -5.37 5.02
N GLN A 381 -20.21 -4.10 5.05
CA GLN A 381 -19.47 -3.04 5.74
C GLN A 381 -19.24 -3.36 7.22
N MET A 382 -20.25 -3.90 7.92
CA MET A 382 -20.11 -4.31 9.32
C MET A 382 -19.06 -5.41 9.50
N ALA A 383 -18.95 -6.33 8.54
CA ALA A 383 -17.97 -7.40 8.58
C ALA A 383 -16.54 -6.91 8.27
N VAL A 384 -16.38 -5.94 7.37
CA VAL A 384 -15.06 -5.60 6.81
C VAL A 384 -14.46 -4.27 7.28
N SER A 385 -15.25 -3.28 7.68
CA SER A 385 -14.69 -1.97 8.02
C SER A 385 -13.92 -1.98 9.35
N PRO A 386 -12.92 -1.11 9.52
CA PRO A 386 -12.37 -0.80 10.83
C PRO A 386 -13.37 0.01 11.65
N ALA A 387 -13.11 0.17 12.95
CA ALA A 387 -13.91 0.95 13.87
C ALA A 387 -15.40 0.53 13.94
N GLN A 388 -15.73 -0.74 13.64
CA GLN A 388 -17.11 -1.25 13.73
C GLN A 388 -17.49 -1.71 15.15
N SER A 389 -16.49 -2.03 15.97
CA SER A 389 -16.67 -2.48 17.35
C SER A 389 -15.85 -1.61 18.30
N LYS A 390 -16.04 -1.80 19.61
CA LYS A 390 -15.17 -1.21 20.64
C LYS A 390 -13.84 -1.98 20.78
N ALA A 391 -13.27 -2.43 19.65
CA ALA A 391 -11.99 -3.12 19.63
C ALA A 391 -10.90 -2.22 20.22
N LYS A 392 -9.99 -2.83 20.99
CA LYS A 392 -8.82 -2.15 21.51
C LYS A 392 -7.73 -2.12 20.46
N LEU A 393 -7.12 -0.96 20.26
CA LEU A 393 -5.95 -0.83 19.39
C LEU A 393 -4.69 -1.29 20.11
N ARG A 394 -3.80 -1.97 19.39
CA ARG A 394 -2.40 -2.12 19.82
C ARG A 394 -1.64 -0.83 19.51
N GLY A 395 -1.23 -0.14 20.57
CA GLY A 395 -0.48 1.11 20.47
C GLY A 395 -1.35 2.32 20.08
N PRO A 396 -0.77 3.54 20.12
CA PRO A 396 -1.43 4.75 19.65
C PRO A 396 -1.56 4.79 18.13
N MET A 397 -2.55 5.56 17.68
CA MET A 397 -2.83 5.80 16.27
C MET A 397 -2.93 7.29 15.96
N MET A 398 -2.25 7.73 14.89
CA MET A 398 -2.52 9.02 14.25
C MET A 398 -3.47 8.81 13.08
N VAL A 399 -4.50 9.63 12.99
CA VAL A 399 -5.42 9.70 11.85
C VAL A 399 -5.25 11.05 11.18
N VAL A 400 -5.07 11.08 9.86
CA VAL A 400 -4.97 12.31 9.07
C VAL A 400 -6.15 12.39 8.12
N GLN A 401 -6.81 13.53 8.02
CA GLN A 401 -7.95 13.73 7.14
C GLN A 401 -7.95 15.12 6.49
N GLY A 402 -8.14 15.14 5.17
CA GLY A 402 -8.42 16.38 4.43
C GLY A 402 -9.89 16.75 4.57
N LEU A 403 -10.20 18.02 4.87
CA LEU A 403 -11.60 18.46 5.01
C LEU A 403 -12.28 18.76 3.67
N SER A 404 -11.52 18.83 2.58
CA SER A 404 -12.05 18.90 1.22
C SER A 404 -12.09 17.53 0.54
N ASP A 405 -11.70 16.45 1.21
CA ASP A 405 -11.66 15.10 0.64
C ASP A 405 -13.00 14.68 0.01
N THR A 406 -12.94 14.34 -1.28
CA THR A 406 -14.08 13.92 -2.08
C THR A 406 -14.15 12.42 -2.39
N ALA A 407 -13.15 11.64 -1.94
CA ALA A 407 -13.13 10.18 -2.11
C ALA A 407 -13.49 9.46 -0.80
N VAL A 408 -12.99 9.95 0.33
CA VAL A 408 -13.33 9.49 1.69
C VAL A 408 -13.80 10.71 2.48
N LEU A 409 -15.12 10.85 2.62
CA LEU A 409 -15.69 12.01 3.28
C LEU A 409 -15.29 12.06 4.76
N HIS A 410 -14.79 13.22 5.18
CA HIS A 410 -14.26 13.44 6.53
C HIS A 410 -15.23 13.09 7.66
N ASP A 411 -16.55 13.17 7.45
CA ASP A 411 -17.58 12.78 8.42
C ASP A 411 -17.47 11.30 8.81
N THR A 412 -17.17 10.42 7.86
CA THR A 412 -17.00 8.99 8.16
C THR A 412 -15.73 8.71 8.97
N THR A 413 -14.63 9.38 8.63
CA THR A 413 -13.39 9.34 9.42
C THR A 413 -13.62 9.88 10.84
N ARG A 414 -14.43 10.94 10.99
CA ARG A 414 -14.77 11.50 12.30
C ARG A 414 -15.58 10.53 13.14
N LYS A 415 -16.61 9.91 12.55
CA LYS A 415 -17.41 8.85 13.19
C LYS A 415 -16.53 7.66 13.63
N ALA A 416 -15.54 7.29 12.82
CA ALA A 416 -14.63 6.18 13.15
C ALA A 416 -13.70 6.55 14.30
N TRP A 417 -13.19 7.79 14.31
CA TRP A 417 -12.43 8.35 15.41
C TRP A 417 -13.25 8.38 16.70
N ASP A 418 -14.48 8.88 16.67
CA ASP A 418 -15.38 8.92 17.85
C ASP A 418 -15.63 7.52 18.41
N THR A 419 -15.85 6.53 17.54
CA THR A 419 -16.09 5.13 17.92
C THR A 419 -14.86 4.52 18.59
N SER A 420 -13.67 4.66 17.99
CA SER A 420 -12.42 4.14 18.56
C SER A 420 -12.03 4.87 19.84
N CYS A 421 -12.25 6.18 19.90
CA CYS A 421 -11.99 6.97 21.08
C CYS A 421 -12.90 6.57 22.25
N SER A 422 -14.19 6.34 21.98
CA SER A 422 -15.16 5.84 22.97
C SER A 422 -14.85 4.41 23.44
N ALA A 423 -14.10 3.64 22.65
CA ALA A 423 -13.55 2.35 23.06
C ALA A 423 -12.35 2.51 24.02
N GLY A 424 -11.88 3.73 24.27
CA GLY A 424 -10.76 4.05 25.17
C GLY A 424 -9.38 3.84 24.56
N ASN A 425 -9.28 3.95 23.23
CA ASN A 425 -8.02 3.86 22.48
C ASN A 425 -7.27 5.19 22.46
N TYR A 426 -5.99 5.14 22.09
CA TYR A 426 -5.17 6.33 21.88
C TYR A 426 -5.23 6.76 20.41
N VAL A 427 -6.10 7.71 20.07
CA VAL A 427 -6.33 8.11 18.66
C VAL A 427 -6.28 9.62 18.48
N HIS A 428 -5.33 10.06 17.66
CA HIS A 428 -5.03 11.47 17.43
C HIS A 428 -5.41 11.87 16.00
N LEU A 429 -6.55 12.53 15.86
CA LEU A 429 -7.02 13.03 14.56
C LEU A 429 -6.36 14.38 14.24
N ARG A 430 -5.90 14.51 12.99
CA ARG A 430 -5.38 15.73 12.37
C ARG A 430 -6.25 16.07 11.17
N GLU A 431 -6.92 17.21 11.24
CA GLU A 431 -7.77 17.72 10.18
C GLU A 431 -7.06 18.85 9.43
N TYR A 432 -7.03 18.75 8.11
CA TYR A 432 -6.37 19.70 7.22
C TYR A 432 -7.41 20.43 6.34
N PRO A 433 -7.77 21.68 6.67
CA PRO A 433 -8.69 22.48 5.86
C PRO A 433 -8.17 22.70 4.43
N GLY A 434 -9.06 22.58 3.44
CA GLY A 434 -8.73 22.83 2.03
C GLY A 434 -7.94 21.72 1.33
N GLN A 435 -7.51 20.69 2.06
CA GLN A 435 -6.79 19.54 1.49
C GLN A 435 -7.78 18.47 1.03
N GLU A 436 -7.55 17.98 -0.19
CA GLU A 436 -8.28 16.86 -0.83
C GLU A 436 -7.66 15.50 -0.47
N HIS A 437 -8.21 14.43 -1.05
CA HIS A 437 -7.90 13.04 -0.69
C HIS A 437 -6.42 12.64 -0.74
N SER A 438 -5.73 12.93 -1.85
CA SER A 438 -4.30 12.59 -2.01
C SER A 438 -3.38 13.68 -1.47
N PRO A 439 -3.59 14.98 -1.77
CA PRO A 439 -2.67 16.05 -1.33
C PRO A 439 -2.51 16.16 0.20
N VAL A 440 -3.49 15.69 0.98
CA VAL A 440 -3.37 15.68 2.44
C VAL A 440 -2.20 14.83 2.94
N VAL A 441 -1.78 13.80 2.19
CA VAL A 441 -0.65 12.93 2.56
C VAL A 441 0.64 13.75 2.67
N GLN A 442 0.93 14.57 1.65
CA GLN A 442 2.12 15.41 1.58
C GLN A 442 1.97 16.62 2.51
N ALA A 443 0.78 17.23 2.56
CA ALA A 443 0.49 18.33 3.49
C ALA A 443 0.74 17.93 4.96
N ALA A 444 0.49 16.66 5.29
CA ALA A 444 0.68 16.11 6.63
C ALA A 444 2.03 15.42 6.86
N ALA A 445 2.92 15.36 5.85
CA ALA A 445 4.15 14.57 5.88
C ALA A 445 5.00 14.79 7.14
N ALA A 446 5.23 16.05 7.50
CA ALA A 446 6.00 16.39 8.68
C ALA A 446 5.41 15.82 9.99
N GLU A 447 4.08 15.78 10.11
CA GLU A 447 3.43 15.28 11.31
C GLU A 447 3.36 13.77 11.38
N TRP A 448 2.97 13.10 10.31
CA TRP A 448 2.80 11.66 10.36
C TRP A 448 4.13 10.91 10.38
N LEU A 449 5.16 11.43 9.69
CA LEU A 449 6.53 10.92 9.82
C LEU A 449 7.08 11.19 11.22
N GLY A 450 6.87 12.41 11.75
CA GLY A 450 7.29 12.76 13.12
C GLY A 450 6.62 11.89 14.18
N PHE A 451 5.34 11.55 13.99
CA PHE A 451 4.65 10.60 14.85
C PHE A 451 5.29 9.21 14.82
N MET A 452 5.63 8.69 13.63
CA MET A 452 6.36 7.43 13.52
C MET A 452 7.73 7.50 14.21
N ASP A 453 8.45 8.62 14.13
CA ASP A 453 9.72 8.80 14.84
C ASP A 453 9.50 8.71 16.36
N ASP A 454 8.52 9.44 16.88
CA ASP A 454 8.18 9.48 18.29
C ASP A 454 7.82 8.11 18.87
N LEU A 455 7.18 7.24 18.08
CA LEU A 455 6.87 5.86 18.48
C LEU A 455 8.13 5.05 18.74
N PHE A 456 9.11 5.11 17.82
CA PHE A 456 10.37 4.39 17.98
C PHE A 456 11.27 5.00 19.06
N ASP A 457 11.32 6.33 19.13
CA ASP A 457 12.17 7.06 20.08
C ASP A 457 11.56 7.11 21.49
N ARG A 458 10.29 6.71 21.66
CA ARG A 458 9.56 6.69 22.93
C ARG A 458 9.57 8.05 23.64
N THR A 459 9.57 9.12 22.84
CA THR A 459 9.62 10.53 23.28
C THR A 459 8.31 10.97 23.91
N THR A 460 7.20 10.36 23.50
CA THR A 460 5.86 10.61 24.02
C THR A 460 5.34 9.42 24.80
N GLN A 461 4.82 9.66 26.01
CA GLN A 461 4.17 8.62 26.82
C GLN A 461 2.69 8.52 26.45
N TRP A 462 2.39 7.59 25.57
CA TRP A 462 1.04 7.19 25.22
C TRP A 462 0.52 6.21 26.27
N GLY A 463 0.06 6.73 27.40
CA GLY A 463 -0.96 6.00 28.16
C GLY A 463 -0.60 4.80 29.03
N GLU A 464 0.67 4.51 29.29
CA GLU A 464 1.02 3.47 30.26
C GLU A 464 0.93 4.00 31.71
N ASP A 465 0.37 3.19 32.61
CA ASP A 465 0.45 3.39 34.06
C ASP A 465 1.93 3.27 34.48
N PRO A 466 2.52 4.27 35.16
CA PRO A 466 3.95 4.29 35.51
C PRO A 466 4.43 3.07 36.31
N THR A 467 3.50 2.29 36.88
CA THR A 467 3.80 1.17 37.79
C THR A 467 4.28 -0.12 37.12
N GLU A 468 4.06 -0.31 35.81
CA GLU A 468 4.56 -1.50 35.08
C GLU A 468 6.01 -1.35 34.59
N GLN A 469 6.44 -0.12 34.26
CA GLN A 469 7.82 0.15 33.85
C GLN A 469 8.80 0.02 35.03
N THR A 470 8.39 0.43 36.24
CA THR A 470 9.23 0.32 37.45
C THR A 470 9.47 -1.12 37.86
N LYS A 471 8.49 -2.03 37.71
CA LYS A 471 8.65 -3.45 38.10
C LYS A 471 9.54 -4.26 37.14
N LYS A 472 9.59 -3.92 35.85
CA LYS A 472 10.49 -4.58 34.88
C LYS A 472 11.92 -4.03 34.89
N GLY A 473 12.09 -2.72 35.14
CA GLY A 473 13.40 -2.09 35.27
C GLY A 473 14.14 -2.38 36.59
N GLU A 474 13.41 -2.67 37.68
CA GLU A 474 14.01 -3.09 38.94
C GLU A 474 14.41 -4.57 38.97
N LYS A 475 13.71 -5.46 38.25
CA LYS A 475 14.11 -6.88 38.16
C LYS A 475 15.42 -7.07 37.41
N THR A 476 15.63 -6.36 36.30
CA THR A 476 16.89 -6.40 35.54
C THR A 476 18.06 -5.77 36.33
N LYS A 477 17.80 -4.71 37.10
CA LYS A 477 18.83 -4.11 37.98
C LYS A 477 19.12 -4.93 39.24
N LYS A 478 18.19 -5.74 39.74
CA LYS A 478 18.44 -6.63 40.90
C LYS A 478 19.19 -7.90 40.53
N GLU A 479 19.05 -8.42 39.31
CA GLU A 479 19.80 -9.61 38.86
C GLU A 479 21.23 -9.31 38.42
N GLU A 480 21.53 -8.08 37.95
CA GLU A 480 22.91 -7.65 37.67
C GLU A 480 23.69 -7.20 38.91
N LYS A 481 23.02 -6.91 40.03
CA LYS A 481 23.66 -6.48 41.29
C LYS A 481 24.07 -7.62 42.22
N THR A 482 23.80 -8.88 41.90
CA THR A 482 24.17 -10.04 42.72
C THR A 482 25.45 -10.76 42.24
N LYS A 483 26.24 -10.16 41.36
CA LYS A 483 27.51 -10.74 40.88
C LYS A 483 28.76 -9.86 40.97
N LYS A 484 28.67 -8.68 41.57
CA LYS A 484 29.84 -7.87 41.90
C LYS A 484 29.53 -7.07 43.15
N ASP A 485 30.02 -7.54 44.28
CA ASP A 485 30.48 -6.71 45.39
C ASP A 485 31.20 -7.63 46.39
N GLU A 486 32.39 -8.06 46.00
CA GLU A 486 33.47 -8.36 46.93
C GLU A 486 34.62 -7.41 46.59
N LYS A 487 35.18 -6.79 47.63
CA LYS A 487 36.37 -5.91 47.67
C LYS A 487 36.21 -4.39 47.46
N THR A 488 36.08 -3.76 48.63
CA THR A 488 36.93 -2.71 49.22
C THR A 488 36.50 -1.23 49.15
N LYS A 489 36.39 -0.67 50.36
CA LYS A 489 36.17 0.73 50.75
C LYS A 489 37.45 1.58 50.64
N LYS A 490 37.22 2.92 50.69
CA LYS A 490 38.13 4.09 50.84
C LYS A 490 38.48 4.73 49.48
N GLU A 491 38.36 6.05 49.26
CA GLU A 491 38.38 7.21 50.14
C GLU A 491 37.63 8.43 49.54
N GLU A 492 37.29 9.34 50.44
CA GLU A 492 36.62 10.64 50.39
C GLU A 492 36.85 11.66 49.24
N LYS A 493 35.76 12.40 48.98
CA LYS A 493 35.63 13.87 48.78
C LYS A 493 36.44 14.55 47.67
N THR A 494 35.72 14.89 46.60
CA THR A 494 35.46 16.30 46.24
C THR A 494 34.22 16.37 45.34
N LYS A 495 33.09 16.79 45.92
CA LYS A 495 31.92 17.30 45.21
C LYS A 495 31.90 18.79 45.53
N THR A 496 31.86 19.66 44.54
CA THR A 496 30.67 20.44 44.13
C THR A 496 31.08 21.23 42.88
N GLU A 497 30.14 21.41 41.95
CA GLU A 497 30.21 22.37 40.82
C GLU A 497 31.04 22.00 39.60
N GLU A 498 30.69 20.91 38.90
CA GLU A 498 30.67 20.85 37.42
C GLU A 498 30.29 19.43 36.99
N LYS A 499 29.00 19.17 36.76
CA LYS A 499 28.42 18.11 35.90
C LYS A 499 27.01 17.76 36.37
N THR A 500 26.04 18.56 35.95
CA THR A 500 24.70 18.04 35.63
C THR A 500 23.97 19.01 34.70
N LYS A 501 24.50 19.21 33.49
CA LYS A 501 23.64 19.47 32.32
C LYS A 501 23.41 18.14 31.65
N THR A 502 22.56 17.31 32.27
CA THR A 502 21.91 16.21 31.58
C THR A 502 20.51 16.73 31.29
N GLU A 503 20.22 16.99 30.01
CA GLU A 503 18.89 17.37 29.55
C GLU A 503 17.89 16.29 29.99
N THR A 504 17.07 16.63 30.99
CA THR A 504 15.90 15.85 31.32
C THR A 504 14.88 16.11 30.21
N LEU A 505 14.80 15.23 29.21
CA LEU A 505 13.66 15.18 28.30
C LEU A 505 12.42 14.89 29.16
N THR A 506 11.68 15.93 29.54
CA THR A 506 10.36 15.80 30.16
C THR A 506 9.42 15.17 29.14
N LYS A 507 9.16 13.86 29.29
CA LYS A 507 8.18 13.12 28.49
C LYS A 507 6.81 13.80 28.63
N ARG A 508 6.19 14.18 27.50
CA ARG A 508 4.85 14.78 27.50
C ARG A 508 3.81 13.67 27.71
N LYS A 509 2.91 13.89 28.67
CA LYS A 509 1.71 13.07 28.86
C LYS A 509 0.63 13.60 27.91
N THR A 510 0.07 12.73 27.08
CA THR A 510 -0.96 13.10 26.10
C THR A 510 -2.33 12.59 26.52
N ASP A 511 -3.37 13.34 26.16
CA ASP A 511 -4.76 12.86 26.26
C ASP A 511 -4.92 11.56 25.46
N ARG A 512 -5.91 10.74 25.82
CA ARG A 512 -6.16 9.49 25.06
C ARG A 512 -6.56 9.80 23.63
N CYS A 513 -7.43 10.78 23.43
CA CYS A 513 -7.80 11.20 22.10
C CYS A 513 -7.68 12.70 21.98
N SER A 514 -7.33 13.15 20.78
CA SER A 514 -7.26 14.56 20.46
C SER A 514 -7.70 14.79 19.04
N VAL A 515 -8.33 15.93 18.78
CA VAL A 515 -8.54 16.44 17.43
C VAL A 515 -7.79 17.76 17.33
N VAL A 516 -6.92 17.85 16.35
CA VAL A 516 -6.24 19.11 16.01
C VAL A 516 -6.59 19.47 14.58
N ARG A 517 -7.23 20.63 14.41
CA ARG A 517 -7.46 21.23 13.10
C ARG A 517 -6.33 22.21 12.80
N ARG A 518 -5.61 22.00 11.71
CA ARG A 518 -4.49 22.87 11.31
C ARG A 518 -5.00 24.18 10.74
N GLN A 519 -4.30 25.27 11.04
CA GLN A 519 -4.67 26.60 10.56
C GLN A 519 -4.29 26.75 9.09
N SER A 520 -5.24 27.20 8.28
CA SER A 520 -5.05 27.54 6.85
C SER A 520 -4.62 28.99 6.63
N ALA A 521 -4.44 29.76 7.70
CA ALA A 521 -4.24 31.21 7.60
C ALA A 521 -2.91 31.52 6.90
N ASN A 522 -3.02 31.95 5.63
CA ASN A 522 -1.97 32.45 4.74
C ASN A 522 -1.11 31.43 3.98
N MET A 523 -1.40 30.12 4.04
CA MET A 523 -0.77 29.18 3.11
C MET A 523 -1.60 29.14 1.83
N VAL A 524 -1.01 29.57 0.71
CA VAL A 524 -1.61 29.39 -0.62
C VAL A 524 -1.86 27.90 -0.79
N THR A 525 -3.11 27.48 -0.80
CA THR A 525 -3.49 26.13 -1.17
C THR A 525 -3.13 25.99 -2.64
N VAL A 526 -1.94 25.49 -2.93
CA VAL A 526 -1.68 24.93 -4.24
C VAL A 526 -2.65 23.76 -4.32
N LYS A 527 -3.74 23.94 -5.07
CA LYS A 527 -4.56 22.83 -5.56
C LYS A 527 -3.66 22.09 -6.55
N GLN A 528 -2.68 21.37 -6.04
CA GLN A 528 -1.95 20.42 -6.83
C GLN A 528 -2.62 19.08 -6.55
N PRO A 529 -3.37 18.53 -7.50
CA PRO A 529 -3.71 17.11 -7.44
C PRO A 529 -2.40 16.30 -7.52
N PRO A 530 -2.45 14.99 -7.23
CA PRO A 530 -1.37 14.10 -7.64
C PRO A 530 -1.11 14.31 -9.14
N GLU A 531 0.14 14.22 -9.55
CA GLU A 531 0.55 14.24 -10.96
C GLU A 531 -0.43 13.37 -11.79
N GLY A 532 -1.00 13.94 -12.87
CA GLY A 532 -2.00 13.29 -13.73
C GLY A 532 -3.49 13.58 -13.42
N GLY A 533 -3.85 13.86 -12.15
CA GLY A 533 -5.27 13.95 -11.74
C GLY A 533 -6.07 15.12 -12.32
N GLU A 534 -5.54 16.35 -12.35
CA GLU A 534 -6.27 17.50 -12.91
C GLU A 534 -6.37 17.45 -14.42
N GLU A 535 -5.33 16.95 -15.08
CA GLU A 535 -5.30 16.82 -16.52
C GLU A 535 -6.32 15.78 -16.97
N LEU A 536 -6.37 14.62 -16.29
CA LEU A 536 -7.41 13.62 -16.52
C LEU A 536 -8.81 14.21 -16.30
N GLN A 537 -9.04 14.90 -15.17
CA GLN A 537 -10.34 15.53 -14.89
C GLN A 537 -10.70 16.64 -15.89
N ARG A 538 -9.72 17.33 -16.46
CA ARG A 538 -9.92 18.34 -17.52
C ARG A 538 -10.25 17.67 -18.85
N ALA A 539 -9.56 16.58 -19.19
CA ALA A 539 -9.82 15.78 -20.39
C ALA A 539 -11.23 15.18 -20.35
N ILE A 540 -11.63 14.56 -19.23
CA ILE A 540 -12.98 14.02 -19.04
C ILE A 540 -14.03 15.13 -19.18
N ARG A 541 -13.84 16.29 -18.52
CA ARG A 541 -14.77 17.44 -18.68
C ARG A 541 -14.87 17.90 -20.13
N SER A 542 -13.74 18.00 -20.84
CA SER A 542 -13.73 18.35 -22.26
C SER A 542 -14.52 17.38 -23.12
N ILE A 543 -14.49 16.07 -22.81
CA ILE A 543 -15.28 15.05 -23.52
C ILE A 543 -16.77 15.20 -23.21
N LEU A 544 -17.11 15.42 -21.94
CA LEU A 544 -18.50 15.56 -21.50
C LEU A 544 -19.18 16.80 -22.09
N ASP A 545 -18.43 17.91 -22.19
CA ASP A 545 -18.89 19.20 -22.72
C ASP A 545 -18.96 19.24 -24.27
N ASP A 546 -18.35 18.26 -24.95
CA ASP A 546 -18.40 18.16 -26.41
C ASP A 546 -19.81 17.74 -26.88
N LYS A 547 -20.54 18.71 -27.41
CA LYS A 547 -21.90 18.54 -27.95
C LYS A 547 -21.94 17.81 -29.29
N THR A 548 -20.80 17.62 -29.95
CA THR A 548 -20.72 16.89 -31.22
C THR A 548 -20.70 15.38 -31.01
N LEU A 549 -20.36 14.91 -29.81
CA LEU A 549 -20.36 13.50 -29.47
C LEU A 549 -21.76 13.04 -29.06
N PRO A 550 -22.26 11.93 -29.62
CA PRO A 550 -23.48 11.31 -29.12
C PRO A 550 -23.26 10.87 -27.67
N ASN A 551 -24.32 11.00 -26.86
CA ASN A 551 -24.32 10.56 -25.47
C ASN A 551 -24.23 9.04 -25.37
#